data_AF-A0AAQ3PRX6-F1
#
_entry.id   AF-A0AAQ3PRX6-F1
#
_cell.length_a   1.000
_cell.length_b   1.000
_cell.length_c   1.000
_cell.angle_alpha   90.00
_cell.angle_beta   90.00
_cell.angle_gamma   90.00
#
_symmetry.space_group_name_H-M   'P 1'
#
loop_
_entity.id
_entity.type
_entity.pdbx_description
1 polymer ?
#
loop_
_entity_poly.entity_id
_entity_poly.type
_entity_poly.pdbx_seq_one_letter_code
_entity_poly.pdbx_strand_id
1 'polypeptide(L)'
;MLNHVCYRPSPFELGFSHPALCRLQKTIPYKWIMNPDRSAAELERPWIHITTPSKKVISGVEVRGCLMQTGTFSVSLVDAIMRLWTHLDDRIHSDYEKIGLKYKHWRHFLPAAFSCITICPCLSLPRWSCYFWDFKIKTISVLDPMLMKVEAIKSSIRHEEIVIDLHKALFACKDRFFSGWDVSSTGWSTFYLTDFPPSKFNNTELYAVHYARNFTGDLLANKLKDASESNLSEIRGEILYLLLSMAGNFGYKPQELFTALRQSEFASVSFPVLNSAPLATIFVNVLEF
;
A
#
# COMPACT_ATOMS: atom_id res chain seq x y z
N MET A 1 -22.66 -20.85 26.15
CA MET A 1 -21.19 -20.87 26.00
C MET A 1 -20.83 -19.94 24.87
N LEU A 2 -20.32 -18.74 25.18
CA LEU A 2 -19.84 -17.80 24.17
C LEU A 2 -18.60 -18.43 23.52
N ASN A 3 -18.69 -18.73 22.24
CA ASN A 3 -17.50 -19.04 21.44
C ASN A 3 -16.62 -17.79 21.47
N HIS A 4 -15.61 -17.78 22.34
CA HIS A 4 -14.55 -16.80 22.23
C HIS A 4 -13.93 -16.97 20.84
N VAL A 5 -14.19 -16.00 19.96
CA VAL A 5 -13.52 -15.93 18.66
C VAL A 5 -12.04 -15.78 18.98
N CYS A 6 -11.30 -16.88 18.88
CA CYS A 6 -9.86 -16.88 19.05
C CYS A 6 -9.25 -16.26 17.79
N TYR A 7 -9.11 -14.93 17.80
CA TYR A 7 -8.40 -14.22 16.75
C TYR A 7 -6.92 -14.59 16.83
N ARG A 8 -6.43 -15.25 15.77
CA ARG A 8 -5.04 -15.70 15.66
C ARG A 8 -4.08 -14.50 15.52
N PRO A 9 -2.78 -14.70 15.82
CA PRO A 9 -1.77 -13.66 15.64
C PRO A 9 -1.69 -13.17 14.19
N SER A 10 -1.37 -11.89 14.01
CA SER A 10 -1.13 -11.35 12.66
C SER A 10 0.19 -11.89 12.08
N PRO A 11 0.38 -11.91 10.76
CA PRO A 11 1.66 -12.28 10.18
C PRO A 11 2.85 -11.45 10.67
N PHE A 12 2.61 -10.18 11.00
CA PHE A 12 3.63 -9.31 11.56
C PHE A 12 4.02 -9.70 12.99
N GLU A 13 3.05 -10.10 13.82
CA GLU A 13 3.32 -10.67 15.15
C GLU A 13 4.13 -11.97 15.07
N LEU A 14 4.03 -12.68 13.95
CA LEU A 14 4.77 -13.91 13.65
C LEU A 14 6.11 -13.64 12.94
N GLY A 15 6.50 -12.38 12.74
CA GLY A 15 7.78 -11.99 12.13
C GLY A 15 7.81 -12.06 10.60
N PHE A 16 6.69 -12.34 9.94
CA PHE A 16 6.60 -12.28 8.48
C PHE A 16 6.44 -10.84 8.02
N SER A 17 7.03 -10.52 6.88
CA SER A 17 6.95 -9.19 6.28
C SER A 17 6.69 -9.31 4.78
N HIS A 18 6.16 -8.24 4.18
CA HIS A 18 6.07 -8.15 2.73
C HIS A 18 7.45 -8.30 2.10
N PRO A 19 7.54 -8.84 0.86
CA PRO A 19 8.80 -8.92 0.13
C PRO A 19 9.54 -7.58 0.12
N ALA A 20 10.78 -7.58 0.61
CA ALA A 20 11.64 -6.42 0.56
C ALA A 20 12.19 -6.25 -0.86
N LEU A 21 12.02 -5.06 -1.45
CA LEU A 21 12.65 -4.71 -2.72
C LEU A 21 14.05 -4.14 -2.49
N CYS A 22 14.96 -4.44 -3.41
CA CYS A 22 16.28 -3.82 -3.41
C CYS A 22 16.19 -2.33 -3.79
N ARG A 23 17.21 -1.53 -3.47
CA ARG A 23 17.19 -0.09 -3.74
C ARG A 23 17.02 0.25 -5.23
N LEU A 24 17.56 -0.57 -6.14
CA LEU A 24 17.45 -0.36 -7.58
C LEU A 24 15.99 -0.51 -8.05
N GLN A 25 15.27 -1.51 -7.54
CA GLN A 25 13.84 -1.73 -7.79
C GLN A 25 12.94 -0.60 -7.28
N LYS A 26 13.45 0.29 -6.44
CA LYS A 26 12.75 1.49 -5.96
C LYS A 26 13.17 2.74 -6.74
N THR A 27 14.47 2.92 -6.91
CA THR A 27 15.03 4.17 -7.46
C THR A 27 14.94 4.26 -8.98
N ILE A 28 15.12 3.16 -9.72
CA ILE A 28 15.06 3.15 -11.18
C ILE A 28 13.64 3.47 -11.68
N PRO A 29 12.56 2.84 -11.18
CA PRO A 29 11.20 3.17 -11.61
C PRO A 29 10.85 4.64 -11.36
N TYR A 30 11.24 5.18 -10.20
CA TYR A 30 11.00 6.59 -9.90
C TYR A 30 11.76 7.52 -10.85
N LYS A 31 13.06 7.29 -11.07
CA LYS A 31 13.83 8.09 -12.03
C LYS A 31 13.28 7.99 -13.45
N TRP A 32 12.83 6.80 -13.84
CA TRP A 32 12.28 6.53 -15.16
C TRP A 32 10.97 7.29 -15.39
N ILE A 33 10.04 7.29 -14.43
CA ILE A 33 8.75 7.99 -14.56
C ILE A 33 8.89 9.53 -14.48
N MET A 34 9.95 10.02 -13.81
CA MET A 34 10.26 11.45 -13.72
C MET A 34 10.91 12.01 -14.99
N ASN A 35 11.39 11.16 -15.91
CA ASN A 35 12.04 11.62 -17.13
C ASN A 35 11.05 12.42 -18.01
N PRO A 36 11.34 13.69 -18.36
CA PRO A 36 10.44 14.53 -19.15
C PRO A 36 10.22 14.01 -20.58
N ASP A 37 11.20 13.33 -21.16
CA ASP A 37 11.25 12.93 -22.57
C ASP A 37 10.44 11.65 -22.86
N ARG A 38 9.60 11.21 -21.93
CA ARG A 38 8.74 10.05 -22.12
C ARG A 38 7.73 10.33 -23.23
N SER A 39 7.64 9.41 -24.18
CA SER A 39 6.70 9.50 -25.30
C SER A 39 5.27 9.62 -24.79
N ALA A 40 4.53 10.64 -25.26
CA ALA A 40 3.12 10.79 -24.96
C ALA A 40 2.33 9.53 -25.33
N ALA A 41 2.65 8.91 -26.48
CA ALA A 41 2.00 7.67 -26.93
C ALA A 41 2.26 6.48 -25.99
N GLU A 42 3.37 6.46 -25.26
CA GLU A 42 3.64 5.43 -24.24
C GLU A 42 2.84 5.68 -22.96
N LEU A 43 2.74 6.95 -22.54
CA LEU A 43 2.00 7.35 -21.35
C LEU A 43 0.49 7.20 -21.53
N GLU A 44 -0.06 7.40 -22.73
CA GLU A 44 -1.50 7.22 -22.98
C GLU A 44 -1.96 5.76 -22.86
N ARG A 45 -1.03 4.79 -22.91
CA ARG A 45 -1.36 3.37 -22.77
C ARG A 45 -1.83 3.04 -21.34
N PRO A 46 -2.76 2.08 -21.18
CA PRO A 46 -3.18 1.61 -19.86
C PRO A 46 -2.05 0.81 -19.21
N TRP A 47 -1.34 1.38 -18.23
CA TRP A 47 -0.27 0.70 -17.51
C TRP A 47 -0.80 -0.24 -16.41
N ILE A 48 -1.97 0.08 -15.88
CA ILE A 48 -2.67 -0.76 -14.90
C ILE A 48 -3.98 -1.21 -15.53
N HIS A 49 -4.18 -2.52 -15.62
CA HIS A 49 -5.43 -3.13 -16.03
C HIS A 49 -5.70 -4.35 -15.15
N ILE A 50 -6.51 -4.16 -14.12
CA ILE A 50 -6.85 -5.20 -13.14
C ILE A 50 -8.34 -5.47 -13.25
N THR A 51 -8.74 -6.72 -13.48
CA THR A 51 -10.15 -7.09 -13.73
C THR A 51 -10.91 -7.51 -12.47
N THR A 52 -10.21 -8.02 -11.46
CA THR A 52 -10.80 -8.58 -10.25
C THR A 52 -10.42 -7.76 -9.01
N PRO A 53 -11.33 -7.54 -8.04
CA PRO A 53 -12.76 -7.90 -8.04
C PRO A 53 -13.63 -6.98 -8.91
N SER A 54 -13.13 -5.82 -9.35
CA SER A 54 -13.83 -4.96 -10.30
C SER A 54 -12.85 -4.35 -11.30
N LYS A 55 -13.27 -4.10 -12.53
CA LYS A 55 -12.36 -3.58 -13.56
C LYS A 55 -11.79 -2.20 -13.18
N LYS A 56 -10.47 -2.07 -13.24
CA LYS A 56 -9.72 -0.81 -13.09
C LYS A 56 -8.73 -0.70 -14.23
N VAL A 57 -8.80 0.42 -14.95
CA VAL A 57 -7.89 0.75 -16.05
C VAL A 57 -7.33 2.13 -15.79
N ILE A 58 -6.02 2.26 -15.70
CA ILE A 58 -5.32 3.51 -15.37
C ILE A 58 -4.20 3.70 -16.39
N SER A 59 -4.18 4.86 -17.04
CA SER A 59 -3.16 5.22 -18.04
C SER A 59 -1.83 5.54 -17.39
N GLY A 60 -0.75 5.43 -18.16
CA GLY A 60 0.57 5.90 -17.74
C GLY A 60 0.60 7.40 -17.43
N VAL A 61 -0.19 8.22 -18.13
CA VAL A 61 -0.37 9.66 -17.83
C VAL A 61 -0.88 9.85 -16.41
N GLU A 62 -1.94 9.15 -16.02
CA GLU A 62 -2.51 9.26 -14.68
C GLU A 62 -1.55 8.72 -13.61
N VAL A 63 -0.95 7.54 -13.85
CA VAL A 63 0.05 6.96 -12.93
C VAL A 63 1.22 7.92 -12.73
N ARG A 64 1.75 8.52 -13.81
CA ARG A 64 2.81 9.52 -13.74
C ARG A 64 2.36 10.75 -12.96
N GLY A 65 1.23 11.34 -13.34
CA GLY A 65 0.68 12.52 -12.67
C GLY A 65 0.53 12.34 -11.17
N CYS A 66 0.09 11.16 -10.72
CA CYS A 66 -0.05 10.84 -9.30
C CYS A 66 1.30 10.59 -8.62
N LEU A 67 2.19 9.81 -9.24
CA LEU A 67 3.42 9.34 -8.61
C LEU A 67 4.59 10.33 -8.66
N MET A 68 4.48 11.43 -9.42
CA MET A 68 5.43 12.55 -9.35
C MET A 68 5.46 13.20 -7.95
N GLN A 69 6.57 13.87 -7.60
CA GLN A 69 6.78 14.46 -6.28
C GLN A 69 5.66 15.43 -5.83
N THR A 70 5.09 16.19 -6.77
CA THR A 70 4.00 17.13 -6.56
C THR A 70 2.63 16.55 -6.91
N GLY A 71 2.59 15.27 -7.30
CA GLY A 71 1.41 14.57 -7.75
C GLY A 71 0.46 14.22 -6.62
N THR A 72 -0.83 14.44 -6.85
CA THR A 72 -1.93 14.00 -6.00
C THR A 72 -2.44 12.65 -6.51
N PHE A 73 -2.62 11.67 -5.63
CA PHE A 73 -3.15 10.38 -6.04
C PHE A 73 -4.64 10.48 -6.34
N SER A 74 -5.04 9.89 -7.46
CA SER A 74 -6.45 9.69 -7.78
C SER A 74 -7.05 8.56 -6.93
N VAL A 75 -8.37 8.57 -6.76
CA VAL A 75 -9.11 7.47 -6.11
C VAL A 75 -8.88 6.15 -6.84
N SER A 76 -8.81 6.17 -8.18
CA SER A 76 -8.53 4.99 -9.00
C SER A 76 -7.16 4.38 -8.70
N LEU A 77 -6.12 5.21 -8.56
CA LEU A 77 -4.80 4.73 -8.21
C LEU A 77 -4.77 4.17 -6.78
N VAL A 78 -5.39 4.86 -5.82
CA VAL A 78 -5.45 4.37 -4.44
C VAL A 78 -6.20 3.04 -4.36
N ASP A 79 -7.32 2.88 -5.07
CA ASP A 79 -8.02 1.59 -5.20
C ASP A 79 -7.09 0.48 -5.74
N ALA A 80 -6.28 0.79 -6.76
CA ALA A 80 -5.30 -0.16 -7.29
C ALA A 80 -4.21 -0.50 -6.26
N ILE A 81 -3.78 0.48 -5.45
CA ILE A 81 -2.81 0.29 -4.36
C ILE A 81 -3.42 -0.58 -3.24
N MET A 82 -4.70 -0.39 -2.87
CA MET A 82 -5.37 -1.26 -1.87
C MET A 82 -5.36 -2.72 -2.31
N ARG A 83 -5.59 -2.96 -3.61
CA ARG A 83 -5.51 -4.30 -4.21
C ARG A 83 -4.10 -4.85 -4.22
N LEU A 84 -3.12 -4.00 -4.49
CA LEU A 84 -1.72 -4.40 -4.40
C LEU A 84 -1.39 -4.89 -3.00
N TRP A 85 -1.79 -4.19 -1.93
CA TRP A 85 -1.50 -4.70 -0.59
C TRP A 85 -2.28 -5.95 -0.23
N THR A 86 -3.53 -6.06 -0.67
CA THR A 86 -4.29 -7.30 -0.53
C THR A 86 -3.52 -8.44 -1.20
N HIS A 87 -3.03 -8.24 -2.42
CA HIS A 87 -2.21 -9.23 -3.14
C HIS A 87 -0.90 -9.56 -2.40
N LEU A 88 -0.24 -8.59 -1.78
CA LEU A 88 0.97 -8.84 -0.99
C LEU A 88 0.67 -9.61 0.31
N ASP A 89 -0.45 -9.33 0.97
CA ASP A 89 -0.93 -10.12 2.11
C ASP A 89 -1.27 -11.55 1.67
N ASP A 90 -1.96 -11.73 0.54
CA ASP A 90 -2.31 -13.04 -0.03
C ASP A 90 -1.04 -13.88 -0.32
N ARG A 91 0.03 -13.24 -0.79
CA ARG A 91 1.32 -13.91 -1.00
C ARG A 91 1.93 -14.42 0.30
N ILE A 92 1.90 -13.60 1.37
CA ILE A 92 2.32 -14.04 2.70
C ILE A 92 1.49 -15.25 3.13
N HIS A 93 0.17 -15.23 2.91
CA HIS A 93 -0.73 -16.35 3.20
C HIS A 93 -0.43 -17.61 2.38
N SER A 94 -0.12 -17.49 1.10
CA SER A 94 0.29 -18.63 0.28
C SER A 94 1.56 -19.28 0.81
N ASP A 95 2.50 -18.48 1.34
CA ASP A 95 3.73 -19.00 1.94
C ASP A 95 3.44 -19.75 3.27
N TYR A 96 2.45 -19.30 4.06
CA TYR A 96 1.94 -20.05 5.22
C TYR A 96 1.38 -21.43 4.84
N GLU A 97 0.56 -21.48 3.79
CA GLU A 97 -0.07 -22.73 3.36
C GLU A 97 0.95 -23.76 2.91
N LYS A 98 2.04 -23.33 2.26
CA LYS A 98 3.15 -24.22 1.86
C LYS A 98 3.85 -24.88 3.04
N ILE A 99 3.91 -24.22 4.19
CA ILE A 99 4.50 -24.78 5.43
C ILE A 99 3.45 -25.47 6.32
N GLY A 100 2.26 -25.77 5.78
CA GLY A 100 1.21 -26.52 6.46
C GLY A 100 0.36 -25.69 7.44
N LEU A 101 0.54 -24.38 7.48
CA LEU A 101 -0.22 -23.50 8.37
C LEU A 101 -1.39 -22.86 7.62
N LYS A 102 -2.62 -23.27 7.93
CA LYS A 102 -3.83 -22.61 7.39
C LYS A 102 -4.24 -21.42 8.25
N TYR A 103 -4.16 -20.21 7.69
CA TYR A 103 -4.61 -18.97 8.32
C TYR A 103 -5.71 -18.29 7.49
N LYS A 104 -6.65 -17.64 8.18
CA LYS A 104 -7.55 -16.68 7.54
C LYS A 104 -6.82 -15.36 7.35
N HIS A 105 -7.24 -14.58 6.36
CA HIS A 105 -6.79 -13.19 6.21
C HIS A 105 -7.00 -12.43 7.51
N TRP A 106 -5.95 -11.71 7.93
CA TRP A 106 -5.91 -11.03 9.22
C TRP A 106 -6.41 -9.58 9.12
N ARG A 107 -6.39 -8.99 7.92
CA ARG A 107 -7.00 -7.70 7.60
C ARG A 107 -7.63 -7.72 6.21
N HIS A 108 -8.50 -6.74 5.96
CA HIS A 108 -9.10 -6.50 4.66
C HIS A 108 -9.01 -5.02 4.32
N PHE A 109 -8.45 -4.70 3.16
CA PHE A 109 -8.44 -3.33 2.64
C PHE A 109 -9.75 -3.04 1.92
N LEU A 110 -10.44 -2.00 2.38
CA LEU A 110 -11.58 -1.46 1.65
C LEU A 110 -11.07 -0.56 0.52
N PRO A 111 -11.70 -0.56 -0.67
CA PRO A 111 -11.36 0.39 -1.72
C PRO A 111 -11.47 1.84 -1.21
N ALA A 112 -10.61 2.73 -1.69
CA ALA A 112 -10.68 4.16 -1.40
C ALA A 112 -12.03 4.78 -1.77
N ALA A 113 -12.74 4.23 -2.75
CA ALA A 113 -14.10 4.64 -3.08
C ALA A 113 -15.10 4.46 -1.90
N PHE A 114 -14.79 3.63 -0.91
CA PHE A 114 -15.57 3.49 0.33
C PHE A 114 -15.14 4.47 1.43
N SER A 115 -14.05 5.20 1.24
CA SER A 115 -13.52 6.16 2.21
C SER A 115 -14.02 7.57 1.95
N CYS A 116 -14.23 8.32 3.04
CA CYS A 116 -14.58 9.74 2.96
C CYS A 116 -13.34 10.55 2.59
N ILE A 117 -13.40 11.26 1.46
CA ILE A 117 -12.42 12.29 1.09
C ILE A 117 -12.83 13.58 1.79
N THR A 118 -12.07 14.01 2.79
CA THR A 118 -12.29 15.32 3.42
C THR A 118 -11.73 16.40 2.51
N ILE A 119 -12.60 17.15 1.84
CA ILE A 119 -12.20 18.34 1.08
C ILE A 119 -11.97 19.48 2.08
N CYS A 120 -10.75 20.03 2.18
CA CYS A 120 -10.60 21.30 2.92
C CYS A 120 -11.20 22.43 2.09
N PRO A 121 -12.22 23.16 2.60
CA PRO A 121 -12.78 24.32 1.89
C PRO A 121 -11.73 25.40 1.62
N CYS A 122 -10.66 25.40 2.41
CA CYS A 122 -9.56 26.36 2.37
C CYS A 122 -8.55 26.15 1.23
N LEU A 123 -8.43 24.93 0.71
CA LEU A 123 -7.33 24.54 -0.19
C LEU A 123 -7.81 23.78 -1.43
N SER A 124 -9.11 23.52 -1.56
CA SER A 124 -9.76 22.81 -2.69
C SER A 124 -9.14 21.45 -3.05
N LEU A 125 -8.27 20.91 -2.20
CA LEU A 125 -7.51 19.70 -2.45
C LEU A 125 -7.95 18.60 -1.47
N PRO A 126 -8.15 17.36 -1.97
CA PRO A 126 -8.57 16.23 -1.16
C PRO A 126 -7.52 15.91 -0.10
N ARG A 127 -7.96 15.52 1.10
CA ARG A 127 -7.09 15.00 2.16
C ARG A 127 -7.41 13.55 2.43
N TRP A 128 -6.37 12.78 2.69
CA TRP A 128 -6.47 11.34 2.93
C TRP A 128 -6.20 11.01 4.39
N SER A 129 -7.00 10.11 4.94
CA SER A 129 -6.85 9.60 6.30
C SER A 129 -7.18 8.11 6.31
N CYS A 130 -6.64 7.39 7.29
CA CYS A 130 -6.88 5.98 7.45
C CYS A 130 -7.74 5.72 8.68
N TYR A 131 -8.68 4.79 8.52
CA TYR A 131 -9.59 4.33 9.56
C TYR A 131 -9.45 2.81 9.65
N PHE A 132 -9.11 2.31 10.83
CA PHE A 132 -8.88 0.88 11.07
C PHE A 132 -9.88 0.38 12.09
N TRP A 133 -10.66 -0.65 11.73
CA TRP A 133 -11.52 -1.37 12.68
C TRP A 133 -10.83 -2.65 13.13
N ASP A 134 -10.44 -2.70 14.40
CA ASP A 134 -9.97 -3.92 15.03
C ASP A 134 -11.14 -4.63 15.72
N PHE A 135 -11.63 -5.68 15.08
CA PHE A 135 -12.73 -6.50 15.57
C PHE A 135 -12.37 -7.38 16.77
N LYS A 136 -11.07 -7.62 17.02
CA LYS A 136 -10.60 -8.42 18.16
C LYS A 136 -10.74 -7.66 19.46
N ILE A 137 -10.32 -6.40 19.47
CA ILE A 137 -10.35 -5.54 20.66
C ILE A 137 -11.45 -4.48 20.63
N LYS A 138 -12.27 -4.45 19.58
CA LYS A 138 -13.34 -3.47 19.34
C LYS A 138 -12.83 -2.03 19.40
N THR A 139 -11.77 -1.75 18.65
CA THR A 139 -11.21 -0.41 18.57
C THR A 139 -11.26 0.15 17.16
N ILE A 140 -11.40 1.46 17.06
CA ILE A 140 -11.31 2.22 15.82
C ILE A 140 -10.09 3.12 15.93
N SER A 141 -9.07 2.90 15.10
CA SER A 141 -7.88 3.75 15.07
C SER A 141 -7.95 4.69 13.88
N VAL A 142 -7.77 5.99 14.13
CA VAL A 142 -7.78 7.05 13.11
C VAL A 142 -6.38 7.62 12.97
N LEU A 143 -5.87 7.62 11.73
CA LEU A 143 -4.58 8.19 11.37
C LEU A 143 -4.79 9.22 10.25
N ASP A 144 -4.65 10.51 10.58
CA ASP A 144 -4.62 11.61 9.61
C ASP A 144 -3.17 12.14 9.50
N PRO A 145 -2.47 11.92 8.38
CA PRO A 145 -1.10 12.40 8.16
C PRO A 145 -0.90 13.90 8.41
N MET A 146 -1.94 14.73 8.26
CA MET A 146 -1.89 16.18 8.49
C MET A 146 -2.11 16.58 9.95
N LEU A 147 -2.64 15.69 10.78
CA LEU A 147 -2.88 15.91 12.21
C LEU A 147 -1.93 15.12 13.09
N MET A 148 -0.88 14.56 12.51
CA MET A 148 0.23 14.03 13.26
C MET A 148 0.95 15.15 14.01
N LYS A 149 1.41 14.84 15.23
CA LYS A 149 2.04 15.77 16.19
C LYS A 149 1.12 16.92 16.63
N VAL A 150 -0.18 16.72 16.51
CA VAL A 150 -1.23 17.59 17.05
C VAL A 150 -1.92 16.88 18.22
N GLU A 151 -2.57 17.62 19.10
CA GLU A 151 -3.42 17.07 20.17
C GLU A 151 -4.55 16.21 19.59
N ALA A 152 -4.78 15.04 20.19
CA ALA A 152 -5.80 14.08 19.75
C ALA A 152 -7.21 14.69 19.67
N ILE A 153 -7.53 15.67 20.53
CA ILE A 153 -8.81 16.39 20.54
C ILE A 153 -9.07 17.11 19.20
N LYS A 154 -8.04 17.69 18.58
CA LYS A 154 -8.21 18.36 17.27
C LYS A 154 -8.48 17.35 16.15
N SER A 155 -7.91 16.15 16.27
CA SER A 155 -8.22 15.03 15.38
C SER A 155 -9.63 14.50 15.61
N SER A 156 -10.07 14.38 16.86
CA SER A 156 -11.41 13.92 17.17
C SER A 156 -12.49 14.82 16.58
N ILE A 157 -12.37 16.14 16.78
CA ILE A 157 -13.32 17.13 16.23
C ILE A 157 -13.47 16.99 14.71
N ARG A 158 -12.40 16.63 13.98
CA ARG A 158 -12.45 16.46 12.52
C ARG A 158 -13.09 15.15 12.09
N HIS A 159 -12.84 14.07 12.82
CA HIS A 159 -13.10 12.71 12.34
C HIS A 159 -14.27 12.01 13.02
N GLU A 160 -14.80 12.55 14.12
CA GLU A 160 -15.85 11.89 14.92
C GLU A 160 -17.09 11.55 14.08
N GLU A 161 -17.66 12.53 13.36
CA GLU A 161 -18.84 12.31 12.50
C GLU A 161 -18.56 11.29 11.39
N ILE A 162 -17.39 11.38 10.76
CA ILE A 162 -16.96 10.45 9.71
C ILE A 162 -16.84 9.02 10.25
N VAL A 163 -16.26 8.85 11.45
CA VAL A 163 -16.12 7.55 12.10
C VAL A 163 -17.50 6.96 12.42
N ILE A 164 -18.44 7.79 12.91
CA ILE A 164 -19.81 7.35 13.20
C ILE A 164 -20.49 6.83 11.92
N ASP A 165 -20.38 7.56 10.82
CA ASP A 165 -21.03 7.19 9.56
C ASP A 165 -20.39 5.96 8.92
N LEU A 166 -19.06 5.88 8.89
CA LEU A 166 -18.35 4.70 8.39
C LEU A 166 -18.65 3.47 9.25
N HIS A 167 -18.73 3.62 10.57
CA HIS A 167 -19.06 2.51 11.46
C HIS A 167 -20.49 2.01 11.24
N LYS A 168 -21.47 2.91 11.11
CA LYS A 168 -22.86 2.55 10.76
C LYS A 168 -22.92 1.82 9.41
N ALA A 169 -22.25 2.35 8.39
CA ALA A 169 -22.21 1.76 7.06
C ALA A 169 -21.56 0.37 7.06
N LEU A 170 -20.45 0.21 7.79
CA LEU A 170 -19.74 -1.07 7.93
C LEU A 170 -20.63 -2.13 8.56
N PHE A 171 -21.37 -1.80 9.63
CA PHE A 171 -22.28 -2.74 10.28
C PHE A 171 -23.52 -3.03 9.44
N ALA A 172 -24.07 -2.04 8.72
CA ALA A 172 -25.13 -2.29 7.75
C ALA A 172 -24.69 -3.28 6.64
N CYS A 173 -23.46 -3.13 6.14
CA CYS A 173 -22.85 -4.10 5.21
C CYS A 173 -22.65 -5.46 5.87
N LYS A 174 -22.14 -5.51 7.10
CA LYS A 174 -21.96 -6.74 7.87
C LYS A 174 -23.27 -7.52 7.96
N ASP A 175 -24.33 -6.87 8.44
CA ASP A 175 -25.63 -7.50 8.68
C ASP A 175 -26.32 -7.94 7.39
N ARG A 176 -26.10 -7.21 6.30
CA ARG A 176 -26.67 -7.52 4.99
C ARG A 176 -25.98 -8.69 4.29
N PHE A 177 -24.65 -8.77 4.36
CA PHE A 177 -23.87 -9.70 3.53
C PHE A 177 -23.26 -10.87 4.29
N PHE A 178 -23.17 -10.83 5.62
CA PHE A 178 -22.48 -11.84 6.43
C PHE A 178 -23.40 -12.42 7.51
N SER A 179 -24.15 -13.46 7.17
CA SER A 179 -24.97 -14.21 8.12
C SER A 179 -24.11 -14.96 9.15
N GLY A 180 -24.48 -14.90 10.42
CA GLY A 180 -23.79 -15.63 11.50
C GLY A 180 -22.54 -14.95 12.06
N TRP A 181 -22.21 -13.73 11.59
CA TRP A 181 -21.14 -12.94 12.21
C TRP A 181 -21.68 -12.13 13.40
N ASP A 182 -21.61 -12.76 14.58
CA ASP A 182 -22.09 -12.22 15.87
C ASP A 182 -21.08 -11.23 16.49
N VAL A 183 -20.96 -10.06 15.87
CA VAL A 183 -20.27 -8.91 16.44
C VAL A 183 -21.25 -7.76 16.55
N SER A 184 -21.34 -7.18 17.76
CA SER A 184 -22.16 -6.00 18.04
C SER A 184 -21.50 -4.70 17.54
N SER A 185 -22.31 -3.75 17.07
CA SER A 185 -21.90 -2.36 16.80
C SER A 185 -21.66 -1.54 18.06
N THR A 186 -21.95 -2.08 19.25
CA THR A 186 -21.78 -1.38 20.53
C THR A 186 -20.52 -1.81 21.26
N GLY A 187 -20.03 -0.91 22.13
CA GLY A 187 -18.84 -1.12 22.94
C GLY A 187 -17.52 -0.98 22.18
N TRP A 188 -17.51 -0.14 21.14
CA TRP A 188 -16.30 0.21 20.41
C TRP A 188 -15.66 1.49 20.97
N SER A 189 -14.33 1.52 21.04
CA SER A 189 -13.55 2.70 21.45
C SER A 189 -12.81 3.30 20.28
N THR A 190 -12.83 4.63 20.14
CA THR A 190 -12.12 5.34 19.05
C THR A 190 -10.86 6.00 19.58
N PHE A 191 -9.73 5.76 18.90
CA PHE A 191 -8.42 6.32 19.21
C PHE A 191 -7.92 7.16 18.03
N TYR A 192 -7.58 8.42 18.31
CA TYR A 192 -7.03 9.34 17.32
C TYR A 192 -5.51 9.39 17.51
N LEU A 193 -4.78 8.63 16.70
CA LEU A 193 -3.34 8.47 16.84
C LEU A 193 -2.61 9.64 16.16
N THR A 194 -1.72 10.29 16.90
CA THR A 194 -0.99 11.48 16.41
C THR A 194 0.53 11.35 16.53
N ASP A 195 1.06 10.17 16.89
CA ASP A 195 2.48 9.98 17.17
C ASP A 195 3.34 9.52 15.99
N PHE A 196 2.78 9.46 14.78
CA PHE A 196 3.49 9.07 13.57
C PHE A 196 4.12 10.27 12.83
N PRO A 197 5.01 10.05 11.83
CA PRO A 197 5.61 11.14 11.08
C PRO A 197 4.56 11.95 10.29
N PRO A 198 4.50 13.29 10.43
CA PRO A 198 3.53 14.12 9.71
C PRO A 198 3.83 14.21 8.21
N SER A 199 2.77 14.40 7.43
CA SER A 199 2.86 14.69 6.00
C SER A 199 2.87 16.19 5.72
N LYS A 200 3.55 16.58 4.64
CA LYS A 200 3.25 17.84 3.95
C LYS A 200 1.94 17.72 3.19
N PHE A 201 1.30 18.86 2.93
CA PHE A 201 -0.04 18.91 2.33
C PHE A 201 -0.16 18.17 0.98
N ASN A 202 0.89 18.15 0.17
CA ASN A 202 0.90 17.51 -1.14
C ASN A 202 1.25 16.00 -1.13
N ASN A 203 1.34 15.37 0.04
CA ASN A 203 1.73 13.97 0.16
C ASN A 203 0.81 13.16 1.09
N THR A 204 -0.35 13.72 1.47
CA THR A 204 -1.26 13.06 2.42
C THR A 204 -1.68 11.67 1.95
N GLU A 205 -1.85 11.53 0.64
CA GLU A 205 -2.12 10.31 -0.10
C GLU A 205 -1.03 9.27 0.13
N LEU A 206 0.22 9.65 -0.15
CA LEU A 206 1.38 8.77 -0.04
C LEU A 206 1.54 8.26 1.41
N TYR A 207 1.32 9.15 2.39
CA TYR A 207 1.38 8.81 3.80
C TYR A 207 0.23 7.93 4.24
N ALA A 208 -1.00 8.24 3.84
CA ALA A 208 -2.16 7.40 4.12
C ALA A 208 -1.94 6.00 3.56
N VAL A 209 -1.45 5.90 2.32
CA VAL A 209 -1.20 4.59 1.74
C VAL A 209 -0.05 3.86 2.45
N HIS A 210 0.99 4.58 2.86
CA HIS A 210 2.07 4.02 3.66
C HIS A 210 1.57 3.51 5.03
N TYR A 211 0.70 4.27 5.71
CA TYR A 211 0.11 3.86 6.98
C TYR A 211 -0.76 2.62 6.83
N ALA A 212 -1.66 2.60 5.84
CA ALA A 212 -2.52 1.46 5.59
C ALA A 212 -1.72 0.16 5.38
N ARG A 213 -0.60 0.22 4.66
CA ARG A 213 0.28 -0.94 4.49
C ARG A 213 0.96 -1.40 5.78
N ASN A 214 1.46 -0.45 6.58
CA ASN A 214 2.44 -0.72 7.65
C ASN A 214 1.87 -0.65 9.07
N PHE A 215 0.61 -0.28 9.25
CA PHE A 215 -0.02 -0.21 10.56
C PHE A 215 -0.33 -1.61 11.11
N THR A 216 0.11 -1.87 12.33
CA THR A 216 -0.04 -3.16 13.03
C THR A 216 -1.19 -3.17 14.04
N GLY A 217 -1.88 -2.04 14.23
CA GLY A 217 -2.93 -1.86 15.24
C GLY A 217 -2.55 -0.84 16.32
N ASP A 218 -1.26 -0.73 16.60
CA ASP A 218 -0.67 0.15 17.63
C ASP A 218 0.56 0.91 17.11
N LEU A 219 1.32 0.32 16.19
CA LEU A 219 2.59 0.83 15.68
C LEU A 219 2.61 0.84 14.14
N LEU A 220 3.63 1.50 13.59
CA LEU A 220 4.00 1.39 12.17
C LEU A 220 5.24 0.51 12.05
N ALA A 221 5.11 -0.66 11.42
CA ALA A 221 6.19 -1.62 11.24
C ALA A 221 7.38 -1.01 10.48
N ASN A 222 7.10 -0.24 9.43
CA ASN A 222 8.10 0.56 8.73
C ASN A 222 7.78 2.05 8.92
N LYS A 223 8.59 2.74 9.73
CA LYS A 223 8.48 4.19 9.88
C LYS A 223 9.04 4.88 8.65
N LEU A 224 8.34 5.88 8.15
CA LEU A 224 8.96 6.85 7.26
C LEU A 224 10.10 7.50 8.04
N LYS A 225 11.32 7.43 7.52
CA LYS A 225 12.40 8.33 7.93
C LYS A 225 11.92 9.77 7.75
N ASP A 226 12.58 10.73 8.42
CA ASP A 226 12.30 12.16 8.23
C ASP A 226 12.10 12.47 6.74
N ALA A 227 11.07 13.27 6.46
CA ALA A 227 10.49 13.51 5.14
C ALA A 227 11.47 14.20 4.18
N SER A 228 12.53 13.48 3.82
CA SER A 228 13.46 13.83 2.76
C SER A 228 12.91 13.33 1.44
N GLU A 229 13.24 14.04 0.37
CA GLU A 229 12.81 13.69 -0.99
C GLU A 229 13.28 12.29 -1.40
N SER A 230 14.43 11.83 -0.88
CA SER A 230 14.94 10.47 -1.13
C SER A 230 14.05 9.38 -0.56
N ASN A 231 13.40 9.59 0.60
CA ASN A 231 12.55 8.57 1.20
C ASN A 231 11.22 8.44 0.41
N LEU A 232 10.60 9.58 0.10
CA LEU A 232 9.31 9.61 -0.61
C LEU A 232 9.43 9.12 -2.06
N SER A 233 10.55 9.42 -2.72
CA SER A 233 10.84 8.92 -4.08
C SER A 233 11.00 7.41 -4.12
N GLU A 234 11.70 6.81 -3.16
CA GLU A 234 11.83 5.35 -3.07
C GLU A 234 10.48 4.66 -2.87
N ILE A 235 9.58 5.24 -2.07
CA ILE A 235 8.24 4.66 -1.85
C ILE A 235 7.38 4.79 -3.10
N ARG A 236 7.41 5.95 -3.78
CA ARG A 236 6.70 6.15 -5.05
C ARG A 236 7.18 5.18 -6.12
N GLY A 237 8.49 4.96 -6.22
CA GLY A 237 9.07 3.98 -7.13
C GLY A 237 8.77 2.52 -6.75
N GLU A 238 8.74 2.21 -5.45
CA GLU A 238 8.29 0.90 -4.96
C GLU A 238 6.84 0.62 -5.34
N ILE A 239 5.93 1.58 -5.13
CA ILE A 239 4.52 1.46 -5.54
C ILE A 239 4.43 1.22 -7.05
N LEU A 240 5.15 2.00 -7.86
CA LEU A 240 5.16 1.84 -9.31
C LEU A 240 5.62 0.45 -9.73
N TYR A 241 6.77 0.01 -9.22
CA TYR A 241 7.33 -1.30 -9.54
C TYR A 241 6.37 -2.43 -9.19
N LEU A 242 5.81 -2.37 -7.98
CA LEU A 242 4.91 -3.41 -7.48
C LEU A 242 3.60 -3.45 -8.27
N LEU A 243 3.00 -2.30 -8.62
CA LEU A 243 1.80 -2.26 -9.45
C LEU A 243 2.04 -2.83 -10.85
N LEU A 244 3.15 -2.46 -11.50
CA LEU A 244 3.49 -2.95 -12.83
C LEU A 244 3.85 -4.45 -12.83
N SER A 245 4.40 -4.95 -11.72
CA SER A 245 4.82 -6.34 -11.57
C SER A 245 3.77 -7.23 -10.91
N MET A 246 2.66 -6.66 -10.44
CA MET A 246 1.60 -7.39 -9.74
C MET A 246 0.98 -8.46 -10.65
N ALA A 247 0.83 -9.68 -10.13
CA ALA A 247 0.12 -10.74 -10.84
C ALA A 247 -1.34 -10.32 -11.07
N GLY A 248 -1.85 -10.57 -12.28
CA GLY A 248 -3.19 -10.14 -12.69
C GLY A 248 -3.28 -8.68 -13.15
N ASN A 249 -2.17 -7.94 -13.23
CA ASN A 249 -2.11 -6.70 -14.00
C ASN A 249 -1.88 -7.03 -15.49
N PHE A 250 -2.90 -6.83 -16.31
CA PHE A 250 -2.88 -7.01 -17.77
C PHE A 250 -2.54 -5.71 -18.53
N GLY A 251 -2.08 -4.69 -17.82
CA GLY A 251 -1.71 -3.41 -18.40
C GLY A 251 -0.44 -3.50 -19.24
N TYR A 252 -0.23 -2.51 -20.08
CA TYR A 252 1.00 -2.33 -20.83
C TYR A 252 2.16 -2.06 -19.87
N LYS A 253 3.13 -2.97 -19.84
CA LYS A 253 4.35 -2.84 -19.06
C LYS A 253 5.39 -2.04 -19.86
N PRO A 254 5.91 -0.92 -19.33
CA PRO A 254 6.94 -0.14 -20.02
C PRO A 254 8.23 -0.95 -20.17
N GLN A 255 8.49 -1.46 -21.38
CA GLN A 255 9.61 -2.40 -21.59
C GLN A 255 10.97 -1.79 -21.34
N GLU A 256 11.13 -0.49 -21.60
CA GLU A 256 12.36 0.25 -21.31
C GLU A 256 12.69 0.25 -19.82
N LEU A 257 11.69 0.41 -18.95
CA LEU A 257 11.85 0.36 -17.51
C LEU A 257 12.38 -1.01 -17.06
N PHE A 258 11.72 -2.09 -17.49
CA PHE A 258 12.13 -3.44 -17.11
C PHE A 258 13.48 -3.84 -17.72
N THR A 259 13.84 -3.27 -18.87
CA THR A 259 15.18 -3.44 -19.46
C THR A 259 16.25 -2.73 -18.63
N ALA A 260 16.00 -1.49 -18.20
CA ALA A 260 16.91 -0.74 -17.34
C ALA A 260 17.12 -1.42 -15.97
N LEU A 261 16.06 -2.01 -15.41
CA LEU A 261 16.14 -2.82 -14.19
C LEU A 261 17.07 -4.02 -14.37
N ARG A 262 16.86 -4.84 -15.42
CA ARG A 262 17.71 -6.00 -15.72
C ARG A 262 19.17 -5.60 -15.93
N GLN A 263 19.42 -4.58 -16.73
CA GLN A 263 20.79 -4.11 -17.00
C GLN A 263 21.52 -3.65 -15.73
N SER A 264 20.80 -3.00 -14.81
CA SER A 264 21.37 -2.53 -13.55
C SER A 264 21.67 -3.68 -12.58
N GLU A 265 20.87 -4.75 -12.61
CA GLU A 265 21.12 -5.99 -11.86
C GLU A 265 22.35 -6.74 -12.39
N PHE A 266 22.59 -6.77 -13.70
CA PHE A 266 23.82 -7.34 -14.25
C PHE A 266 25.06 -6.50 -13.92
N ALA A 267 24.95 -5.18 -13.96
CA ALA A 267 26.06 -4.27 -13.64
C ALA A 267 26.50 -4.35 -12.16
N SER A 268 25.57 -4.65 -11.24
CA SER A 268 25.88 -4.84 -9.82
C SER A 268 26.50 -6.20 -9.48
N VAL A 269 26.47 -7.17 -10.40
CA VAL A 269 27.05 -8.53 -10.23
C VAL A 269 28.49 -8.61 -10.78
N SER A 270 28.94 -7.61 -11.54
CA SER A 270 30.35 -7.49 -11.96
C SER A 270 31.28 -7.17 -10.78
N PHE A 271 31.82 -8.21 -10.13
CA PHE A 271 32.89 -8.16 -9.13
C PHE A 271 34.28 -7.94 -9.77
N PRO A 272 35.29 -7.48 -9.00
CA PRO A 272 36.54 -6.95 -9.52
C PRO A 272 37.34 -8.03 -10.25
N VAL A 273 38.08 -7.59 -11.27
CA VAL A 273 39.07 -8.38 -11.99
C VAL A 273 40.03 -9.03 -11.00
N LEU A 274 39.79 -10.30 -10.66
CA LEU A 274 40.76 -11.18 -10.04
C LEU A 274 41.37 -12.02 -11.16
N ASN A 275 42.64 -11.74 -11.44
CA ASN A 275 43.46 -12.45 -12.40
C ASN A 275 43.45 -13.98 -12.14
N SER A 276 43.30 -14.72 -13.23
CA SER A 276 43.75 -16.11 -13.47
C SER A 276 43.24 -17.25 -12.58
N ALA A 277 42.22 -17.99 -13.07
CA ALA A 277 42.24 -19.45 -13.32
C ALA A 277 40.85 -19.96 -13.79
N PRO A 278 40.73 -21.05 -14.57
CA PRO A 278 39.57 -21.29 -15.44
C PRO A 278 38.45 -22.17 -14.84
N LEU A 279 37.23 -21.71 -15.09
CA LEU A 279 35.96 -22.41 -15.39
C LEU A 279 35.69 -23.80 -14.79
N ALA A 280 34.71 -23.86 -13.88
CA ALA A 280 33.67 -24.89 -13.91
C ALA A 280 32.37 -24.37 -13.29
N THR A 281 31.33 -24.29 -14.13
CA THR A 281 29.92 -24.62 -13.86
C THR A 281 29.29 -24.15 -12.55
N ILE A 282 28.28 -23.28 -12.66
CA ILE A 282 26.92 -23.38 -12.08
C ILE A 282 26.28 -22.00 -12.28
N PHE A 283 25.21 -21.90 -13.09
CA PHE A 283 24.03 -21.08 -12.81
C PHE A 283 22.99 -21.38 -13.89
N VAL A 284 22.14 -22.36 -13.58
CA VAL A 284 20.81 -22.51 -14.17
C VAL A 284 19.82 -22.27 -13.03
N ASN A 285 18.74 -21.58 -13.35
CA ASN A 285 17.60 -21.18 -12.51
C ASN A 285 17.77 -19.87 -11.75
N VAL A 286 17.25 -18.78 -12.32
CA VAL A 286 16.09 -18.03 -11.77
C VAL A 286 15.52 -17.17 -12.91
N LEU A 287 14.56 -17.67 -13.68
CA LEU A 287 13.61 -16.85 -14.47
C LEU A 287 12.39 -17.71 -14.83
N GLU A 288 11.64 -18.12 -13.81
CA GLU A 288 10.19 -18.29 -13.93
C GLU A 288 9.59 -17.83 -12.60
N PHE A 289 8.70 -16.82 -12.68
CA PHE A 289 7.61 -16.39 -11.80
C PHE A 289 7.41 -14.87 -11.88
#